data_AF-A0A5N6NT80-F1
#
_entry.id   AF-A0A5N6NT80-F1
#
_cell.length_a   1.000
_cell.length_b   1.000
_cell.length_c   1.000
_cell.angle_alpha   90.00
_cell.angle_beta   90.00
_cell.angle_gamma   90.00
#
_symmetry.space_group_name_H-M   'P 1'
#
loop_
_entity.id
_entity.type
_entity.pdbx_description
1 polymer ?
#
loop_
_entity_poly.entity_id
_entity_poly.type
_entity_poly.pdbx_seq_one_letter_code
_entity_poly.pdbx_strand_id
1 'polypeptide(L)'
;MRQRRWVELIGDYDCAIKYHPGKANIRITQQEALKAENLTLEAMRGMDKQMKEKDDGAYYLMDRIWTPRYGGLREVVMDEAHKSRYSVHPGSDKMYHDLKTTYWWPNMKSEIATYVSKCLTCSKVKVEYQKPSGLLQQPKIPVWKWEQISMDFITKLPKTASGCDTIWVIVDRLMKSAHFQTIKETDKPEKLTRICLKEIVSRHGVPISIIYDRDSRFTAQFWKSLHKALGTRLDMSTAYNPQTDGQSKRTIQTLEDMLQACVIDFGNSWETHLPLVEFSYNNSYHTSIGAAPFEALYGWFLLFLGTIFHRDFKWCFRYDFRLPFIHSPMSMIIPWNDNLRKRVQQGWSLQLALSLPHVIVCV
;
A
#
# COMPACT_ATOMS: atom_id res chain seq x y z
N MET A 1 -12.09 30.85 -25.54
CA MET A 1 -10.65 31.09 -25.29
C MET A 1 -10.36 30.93 -23.79
N ARG A 2 -9.13 30.48 -23.45
CA ARG A 2 -8.60 30.13 -22.11
C ARG A 2 -8.98 28.74 -21.54
N GLN A 3 -8.52 27.69 -22.21
CA GLN A 3 -7.95 26.53 -21.52
C GLN A 3 -6.42 26.63 -21.63
N ARG A 4 -5.78 27.19 -20.61
CA ARG A 4 -4.35 27.03 -20.29
C ARG A 4 -4.22 27.16 -18.76
N ARG A 5 -3.26 26.42 -18.18
CA ARG A 5 -2.79 26.41 -16.78
C ARG A 5 -3.11 25.20 -15.90
N TRP A 6 -3.02 23.99 -16.45
CA TRP A 6 -2.65 22.82 -15.61
C TRP A 6 -1.14 22.55 -15.64
N VAL A 7 -0.46 22.90 -16.74
CA VAL A 7 0.99 22.65 -16.91
C VAL A 7 1.85 23.62 -16.07
N GLU A 8 1.41 24.86 -15.87
CA GLU A 8 2.13 25.84 -15.02
C GLU A 8 2.17 25.42 -13.54
N LEU A 9 1.20 24.62 -13.07
CA LEU A 9 1.13 24.18 -11.67
C LEU A 9 2.04 22.98 -11.36
N ILE A 10 2.53 22.29 -12.40
CA ILE A 10 3.50 21.19 -12.27
C ILE A 10 4.94 21.74 -12.29
N GLY A 11 5.15 22.93 -12.85
CA GLY A 11 6.46 23.60 -12.91
C GLY A 11 7.01 24.07 -11.56
N ASP A 12 6.15 24.18 -10.54
CA ASP A 12 6.55 24.56 -9.16
C ASP A 12 7.06 23.38 -8.32
N TYR A 13 6.99 22.16 -8.85
CA TYR A 13 7.58 20.98 -8.22
C TYR A 13 8.92 20.69 -8.89
N ASP A 14 9.99 20.55 -8.10
CA ASP A 14 11.24 19.93 -8.54
C ASP A 14 10.96 18.47 -8.94
N CYS A 15 10.51 18.26 -10.17
CA CYS A 15 10.28 16.93 -10.73
C CYS A 15 11.39 16.59 -11.72
N ALA A 16 12.24 15.65 -11.32
CA ALA A 16 13.10 14.95 -12.27
C ALA A 16 12.24 13.96 -13.06
N ILE A 17 12.11 14.15 -14.38
CA ILE A 17 11.55 13.11 -15.25
C ILE A 17 12.61 12.00 -15.35
N LYS A 18 12.46 10.98 -14.51
CA LYS A 18 13.26 9.76 -14.63
C LYS A 18 12.62 8.87 -15.68
N TYR A 19 13.42 8.46 -16.67
CA TYR A 19 12.97 7.50 -17.67
C TYR A 19 12.77 6.14 -17.00
N HIS A 20 11.52 5.70 -16.91
CA HIS A 20 11.18 4.37 -16.41
C HIS A 20 11.12 3.39 -17.59
N PRO A 21 11.77 2.22 -17.51
CA PRO A 21 11.62 1.21 -18.54
C PRO A 21 10.15 0.83 -18.65
N GLY A 22 9.60 0.87 -19.86
CA GLY A 22 8.26 0.35 -20.15
C GLY A 22 8.29 -1.14 -20.48
N LYS A 23 7.13 -1.77 -20.67
CA LYS A 23 7.02 -3.16 -21.17
C LYS A 23 7.82 -3.40 -22.45
N ALA A 24 7.87 -2.40 -23.34
CA ALA A 24 8.69 -2.44 -24.55
C ALA A 24 10.19 -2.63 -24.26
N ASN A 25 10.71 -2.02 -23.19
CA ASN A 25 12.11 -2.17 -22.81
C ASN A 25 12.38 -3.52 -22.15
N ILE A 26 11.42 -4.05 -21.38
CA ILE A 26 11.54 -5.43 -20.88
C ILE A 26 11.67 -6.39 -22.04
N ARG A 27 10.78 -6.32 -23.03
CA ARG A 27 10.82 -7.18 -24.21
C ARG A 27 12.15 -7.13 -24.94
N ILE A 28 12.63 -5.92 -25.27
CA ILE A 28 13.91 -5.74 -25.96
C ILE A 28 15.05 -6.35 -25.13
N THR A 29 15.07 -6.06 -23.82
CA THR A 29 16.13 -6.57 -22.95
C THR A 29 16.07 -8.08 -22.80
N GLN A 30 14.88 -8.68 -22.76
CA GLN A 30 14.71 -10.13 -22.74
C GLN A 30 15.21 -10.78 -24.04
N GLN A 31 14.89 -10.20 -25.20
CA GLN A 31 15.38 -10.69 -26.50
C GLN A 31 16.91 -10.65 -26.57
N GLU A 32 17.53 -9.57 -26.10
CA GLU A 32 18.98 -9.44 -26.02
C GLU A 32 19.60 -10.43 -25.01
N ALA A 33 18.94 -10.64 -23.86
CA ALA A 33 19.39 -11.58 -22.83
C ALA A 33 19.34 -13.05 -23.30
N LEU A 34 18.44 -13.39 -24.22
CA LEU A 34 18.30 -14.72 -24.80
C LEU A 34 19.34 -15.02 -25.90
N LYS A 35 20.12 -14.02 -26.35
CA LYS A 35 21.26 -14.27 -27.24
C LYS A 35 22.30 -15.15 -26.53
N ALA A 36 22.89 -16.08 -27.26
CA ALA A 36 23.80 -17.10 -26.70
C ALA A 36 24.96 -16.51 -25.88
N GLU A 37 25.46 -15.35 -26.28
CA GLU A 37 26.52 -14.59 -25.61
C GLU A 37 26.12 -14.10 -24.21
N ASN A 38 24.85 -13.70 -24.02
CA ASN A 38 24.34 -13.12 -22.78
C ASN A 38 23.68 -14.16 -21.86
N LEU A 39 23.21 -15.29 -22.41
CA LEU A 39 22.48 -16.30 -21.67
C LEU A 39 23.28 -16.90 -20.50
N THR A 40 24.60 -16.96 -20.63
CA THR A 40 25.51 -17.42 -19.57
C THR A 40 25.45 -16.54 -18.32
N LEU A 41 25.17 -15.24 -18.47
CA LEU A 41 25.06 -14.27 -17.37
C LEU A 41 23.78 -14.43 -16.55
N GLU A 42 22.73 -15.00 -17.14
CA GLU A 42 21.39 -15.10 -16.55
C GLU A 42 21.27 -16.21 -15.50
N ALA A 43 22.21 -17.17 -15.49
CA ALA A 43 22.23 -18.30 -14.55
C ALA A 43 20.87 -19.04 -14.47
N MET A 44 20.22 -19.24 -15.62
CA MET A 44 18.86 -19.78 -15.72
C MET A 44 18.72 -21.24 -15.28
N ARG A 45 19.83 -21.99 -15.19
CA ARG A 45 19.88 -23.37 -14.66
C ARG A 45 18.78 -24.30 -15.22
N GLY A 46 18.45 -24.19 -16.51
CA GLY A 46 17.45 -25.01 -17.18
C GLY A 46 16.00 -24.49 -17.10
N MET A 47 15.76 -23.35 -16.42
CA MET A 47 14.44 -22.70 -16.37
C MET A 47 14.11 -21.91 -17.64
N ASP A 48 15.10 -21.66 -18.51
CA ASP A 48 14.95 -21.08 -19.85
C ASP A 48 13.92 -21.86 -20.69
N LYS A 49 13.89 -23.19 -20.58
CA LYS A 49 12.96 -24.07 -21.31
C LYS A 49 11.51 -23.96 -20.82
N GLN A 50 11.28 -23.42 -19.64
CA GLN A 50 9.93 -23.29 -19.04
C GLN A 50 9.31 -21.91 -19.31
N MET A 51 10.07 -21.01 -19.90
CA MET A 51 9.63 -19.66 -20.22
C MET A 51 8.62 -19.68 -21.35
N LYS A 52 7.61 -18.82 -21.24
CA LYS A 52 6.56 -18.67 -22.25
C LYS A 52 6.47 -17.21 -22.67
N GLU A 53 6.52 -16.98 -23.97
CA GLU A 53 6.14 -15.69 -24.55
C GLU A 53 4.60 -15.56 -24.45
N LYS A 54 4.12 -14.38 -24.07
CA LYS A 54 2.69 -14.04 -24.04
C LYS A 54 2.34 -13.06 -25.17
N ASP A 55 1.05 -12.72 -25.28
CA ASP A 55 0.50 -11.83 -26.33
C ASP A 55 1.16 -10.44 -26.36
N ASP A 56 1.79 -10.00 -25.27
CA ASP A 56 2.53 -8.74 -25.19
C ASP A 56 3.99 -8.84 -25.69
N GLY A 57 4.41 -10.02 -26.14
CA GLY A 57 5.75 -10.32 -26.64
C GLY A 57 6.82 -10.37 -25.55
N ALA A 58 6.44 -10.34 -24.27
CA ALA A 58 7.36 -10.52 -23.16
C ALA A 58 7.38 -11.99 -22.71
N TYR A 59 8.50 -12.42 -22.14
CA TYR A 59 8.69 -13.75 -21.60
C TYR A 59 8.31 -13.81 -20.11
N TYR A 60 7.59 -14.88 -19.76
CA TYR A 60 7.07 -15.13 -18.42
C TYR A 60 7.50 -16.50 -17.90
N LEU A 61 7.63 -16.58 -16.58
CA LEU A 61 7.75 -17.85 -15.85
C LEU A 61 6.72 -17.86 -14.71
N MET A 62 5.89 -18.91 -14.62
CA MET A 62 4.82 -19.03 -13.62
C MET A 62 3.93 -17.77 -13.54
N ASP A 63 3.52 -17.26 -14.71
CA ASP A 63 2.74 -16.03 -14.88
C ASP A 63 3.40 -14.72 -14.40
N ARG A 64 4.70 -14.74 -14.08
CA ARG A 64 5.48 -13.56 -13.72
C ARG A 64 6.44 -13.17 -14.84
N ILE A 65 6.60 -11.87 -15.04
CA ILE A 65 7.50 -11.30 -16.04
C ILE A 65 8.93 -11.65 -15.67
N TRP A 66 9.65 -12.33 -16.56
CA TRP A 66 11.07 -12.58 -16.33
C TRP A 66 11.87 -11.29 -16.44
N THR A 67 12.69 -10.99 -15.44
CA THR A 67 13.55 -9.81 -15.45
C THR A 67 15.01 -10.25 -15.65
N PRO A 68 15.57 -10.07 -16.85
CA PRO A 68 16.95 -10.47 -17.12
C PRO A 68 17.94 -9.63 -16.31
N ARG A 69 19.12 -10.20 -16.06
CA ARG A 69 20.28 -9.52 -15.50
C ARG A 69 20.89 -8.56 -16.54
N TYR A 70 20.88 -8.94 -17.80
CA TYR A 70 21.26 -8.07 -18.91
C TYR A 70 20.46 -6.77 -18.90
N GLY A 71 21.09 -5.66 -19.29
CA GLY A 71 20.45 -4.35 -19.39
C GLY A 71 20.09 -3.67 -18.06
N GLY A 72 20.49 -4.24 -16.91
CA GLY A 72 20.34 -3.57 -15.61
C GLY A 72 18.90 -3.42 -15.11
N LEU A 73 17.93 -4.11 -15.73
CA LEU A 73 16.51 -3.96 -15.38
C LEU A 73 16.19 -4.31 -13.93
N ARG A 74 16.88 -5.31 -13.36
CA ARG A 74 16.69 -5.70 -11.96
C ARG A 74 17.00 -4.54 -11.01
N GLU A 75 18.04 -3.76 -11.28
CA GLU A 75 18.39 -2.60 -10.45
C GLU A 75 17.31 -1.53 -10.53
N VAL A 76 16.78 -1.25 -11.72
CA VAL A 76 15.69 -0.28 -11.88
C VAL A 76 14.42 -0.72 -11.15
N VAL A 77 14.06 -2.00 -11.25
CA VAL A 77 12.91 -2.57 -10.52
C VAL A 77 13.14 -2.49 -9.00
N MET A 78 14.36 -2.76 -8.53
CA MET A 78 14.69 -2.67 -7.11
C MET A 78 14.76 -1.23 -6.60
N ASP A 79 15.26 -0.29 -7.41
CA ASP A 79 15.26 1.14 -7.13
C ASP A 79 13.84 1.67 -6.96
N GLU A 80 12.95 1.37 -7.91
CA GLU A 80 11.56 1.82 -7.85
C GLU A 80 10.83 1.23 -6.63
N ALA A 81 10.96 -0.07 -6.41
CA ALA A 81 10.29 -0.74 -5.30
C ALA A 81 10.89 -0.44 -3.92
N HIS A 82 12.04 0.22 -3.85
CA HIS A 82 12.68 0.55 -2.57
C HIS A 82 12.74 2.05 -2.27
N LYS A 83 13.07 2.87 -3.27
CA LYS A 83 13.38 4.30 -3.12
C LYS A 83 12.26 5.22 -3.63
N SER A 84 11.19 4.68 -4.19
CA SER A 84 10.06 5.52 -4.61
C SER A 84 9.30 6.08 -3.40
N ARG A 85 8.63 7.23 -3.60
CA ARG A 85 7.75 7.83 -2.60
C ARG A 85 6.51 6.96 -2.28
N TYR A 86 6.24 5.94 -3.10
CA TYR A 86 5.11 5.03 -2.95
C TYR A 86 5.48 3.73 -2.22
N SER A 87 6.77 3.41 -2.09
CA SER A 87 7.25 2.21 -1.39
C SER A 87 7.89 2.54 -0.04
N VAL A 88 8.63 3.65 0.05
CA VAL A 88 9.28 4.16 1.28
C VAL A 88 10.11 3.08 2.00
N HIS A 89 11.23 2.69 1.40
CA HIS A 89 12.25 1.84 2.01
C HIS A 89 11.73 0.55 2.71
N PRO A 90 10.91 -0.27 2.04
CA PRO A 90 10.46 -1.53 2.60
C PRO A 90 11.64 -2.45 2.92
N GLY A 91 11.48 -3.24 3.98
CA GLY A 91 12.41 -4.34 4.29
C GLY A 91 12.46 -5.39 3.19
N SER A 92 13.52 -6.18 3.16
CA SER A 92 13.80 -7.17 2.11
C SER A 92 12.66 -8.18 1.91
N ASP A 93 12.06 -8.69 2.98
CA ASP A 93 10.96 -9.64 2.87
C ASP A 93 9.70 -8.97 2.29
N LYS A 94 9.36 -7.75 2.73
CA LYS A 94 8.20 -7.00 2.20
C LYS A 94 8.37 -6.75 0.70
N MET A 95 9.52 -6.18 0.33
CA MET A 95 9.89 -5.90 -1.06
C MET A 95 9.88 -7.16 -1.94
N TYR A 96 10.35 -8.30 -1.42
CA TYR A 96 10.26 -9.57 -2.14
C TYR A 96 8.82 -10.00 -2.39
N HIS A 97 7.95 -9.94 -1.37
CA HIS A 97 6.55 -10.31 -1.52
C HIS A 97 5.82 -9.41 -2.54
N ASP A 98 6.09 -8.10 -2.49
CA ASP A 98 5.49 -7.14 -3.42
C ASP A 98 5.94 -7.40 -4.86
N LEU A 99 7.25 -7.54 -5.09
CA LEU A 99 7.80 -7.77 -6.43
C LEU A 99 7.47 -9.15 -7.00
N LYS A 100 7.42 -10.19 -6.15
CA LYS A 100 7.13 -11.58 -6.55
C LYS A 100 5.75 -11.71 -7.21
N THR A 101 4.82 -10.80 -6.96
CA THR A 101 3.51 -10.83 -7.62
C THR A 101 3.63 -10.68 -9.15
N THR A 102 4.60 -9.89 -9.61
CA THR A 102 4.69 -9.45 -11.00
C THR A 102 5.96 -9.94 -11.69
N TYR A 103 7.09 -9.95 -10.98
CA TYR A 103 8.40 -10.24 -11.56
C TYR A 103 8.97 -11.56 -11.07
N TRP A 104 9.87 -12.10 -11.87
CA TRP A 104 10.64 -13.26 -11.51
C TRP A 104 12.06 -13.19 -12.08
N TRP A 105 13.04 -13.59 -11.28
CA TRP A 105 14.40 -13.89 -11.74
C TRP A 105 15.10 -14.88 -10.79
N PRO A 106 16.17 -15.57 -11.25
CA PRO A 106 16.95 -16.45 -10.39
C PRO A 106 17.52 -15.72 -9.17
N ASN A 107 17.46 -16.35 -7.99
CA ASN A 107 17.96 -15.80 -6.72
C ASN A 107 17.33 -14.47 -6.27
N MET A 108 16.15 -14.11 -6.78
CA MET A 108 15.45 -12.85 -6.48
C MET A 108 15.41 -12.47 -5.00
N LYS A 109 15.07 -13.39 -4.10
CA LYS A 109 15.03 -13.12 -2.66
C LYS A 109 16.40 -12.71 -2.10
N SER A 110 17.47 -13.37 -2.53
CA SER A 110 18.84 -13.10 -2.07
C SER A 110 19.39 -11.79 -2.66
N GLU A 111 19.11 -11.52 -3.94
CA GLU A 111 19.49 -10.27 -4.58
C GLU A 111 18.79 -9.06 -3.94
N ILE A 112 17.48 -9.16 -3.65
CA ILE A 112 16.72 -8.12 -2.94
C ILE A 112 17.30 -7.88 -1.53
N ALA A 113 17.59 -8.95 -0.78
CA ALA A 113 18.19 -8.81 0.56
C ALA A 113 19.55 -8.09 0.50
N THR A 114 20.39 -8.43 -0.48
CA THR A 114 21.69 -7.79 -0.71
C THR A 114 21.56 -6.33 -1.14
N TYR A 115 20.53 -6.02 -1.93
CA TYR A 115 20.25 -4.65 -2.35
C TYR A 115 19.80 -3.79 -1.18
N VAL A 116 18.84 -4.26 -0.37
CA VAL A 116 18.34 -3.54 0.81
C VAL A 116 19.43 -3.35 1.87
N SER A 117 20.31 -4.34 2.06
CA SER A 117 21.41 -4.21 3.04
C SER A 117 22.46 -3.16 2.67
N LYS A 118 22.55 -2.79 1.39
CA LYS A 118 23.44 -1.72 0.88
C LYS A 118 22.79 -0.33 0.94
N CYS A 119 21.54 -0.22 1.35
CA CYS A 119 20.84 1.06 1.39
C CYS A 119 21.30 1.90 2.59
N LEU A 120 22.06 2.96 2.31
CA LEU A 120 22.59 3.88 3.32
C LEU A 120 21.47 4.54 4.15
N THR A 121 20.34 4.89 3.53
CA THR A 121 19.19 5.47 4.22
C THR A 121 18.61 4.48 5.23
N CYS A 122 18.37 3.22 4.82
CA CYS A 122 17.94 2.18 5.75
C CYS A 122 18.93 1.96 6.89
N SER A 123 20.24 1.95 6.61
CA SER A 123 21.27 1.78 7.64
C SER A 123 21.31 2.95 8.64
N LYS A 124 20.98 4.18 8.22
CA LYS A 124 20.92 5.35 9.10
C LYS A 124 19.66 5.38 9.96
N VAL A 125 18.55 4.87 9.43
CA VAL A 125 17.23 4.90 10.08
C VAL A 125 17.08 3.73 11.05
N LYS A 126 17.42 2.52 10.62
CA LYS A 126 17.20 1.31 11.41
C LYS A 126 18.25 1.21 12.50
N VAL A 127 17.84 1.48 13.73
CA VAL A 127 18.65 1.15 14.91
C VAL A 127 18.59 -0.36 15.14
N GLU A 128 19.74 -1.00 15.42
CA GLU A 128 19.77 -2.39 15.87
C GLU A 128 19.14 -2.48 17.26
N TYR A 129 17.85 -2.85 17.33
CA TYR A 129 17.20 -3.07 18.61
C TYR A 129 17.51 -4.47 19.14
N GLN A 130 17.93 -4.52 20.41
CA GLN A 130 18.10 -5.77 21.15
C GLN A 130 16.78 -6.57 21.25
N LYS A 131 16.90 -7.88 21.48
CA LYS A 131 15.76 -8.80 21.63
C LYS A 131 14.75 -8.23 22.64
N PRO A 132 13.44 -8.26 22.33
CA PRO A 132 12.43 -7.80 23.28
C PRO A 132 12.50 -8.63 24.57
N SER A 133 12.51 -7.95 25.71
CA SER A 133 12.44 -8.58 27.02
C SER A 133 11.00 -9.00 27.32
N GLY A 134 10.74 -10.30 27.42
CA GLY A 134 9.51 -10.89 27.97
C GLY A 134 8.51 -11.46 26.94
N LEU A 135 7.66 -12.39 27.42
CA LEU A 135 6.56 -12.97 26.65
C LEU A 135 5.41 -11.96 26.50
N LEU A 136 5.10 -11.59 25.26
CA LEU A 136 3.93 -10.75 24.92
C LEU A 136 2.62 -11.52 25.15
N GLN A 137 1.79 -11.12 26.11
CA GLN A 137 0.39 -11.54 26.16
C GLN A 137 -0.43 -10.70 25.17
N GLN A 138 -0.75 -11.27 24.02
CA GLN A 138 -1.60 -10.61 23.04
C GLN A 138 -3.07 -10.69 23.46
N PRO A 139 -3.82 -9.57 23.42
CA PRO A 139 -5.27 -9.62 23.56
C PRO A 139 -5.86 -10.46 22.43
N LYS A 140 -6.98 -11.14 22.69
CA LYS A 140 -7.70 -11.95 21.69
C LYS A 140 -7.84 -11.17 20.38
N ILE A 141 -7.53 -11.83 19.27
CA ILE A 141 -7.66 -11.26 17.94
C ILE A 141 -9.16 -11.06 17.66
N PRO A 142 -9.59 -9.88 17.19
CA PRO A 142 -10.99 -9.63 16.83
C PRO A 142 -11.46 -10.55 15.69
N VAL A 143 -12.77 -10.70 15.53
CA VAL A 143 -13.33 -11.51 14.43
C VAL A 143 -13.56 -10.66 13.20
N TRP A 144 -14.00 -9.42 13.38
CA TRP A 144 -14.30 -8.51 12.29
C TRP A 144 -13.36 -7.31 12.26
N LYS A 145 -13.14 -6.82 11.04
CA LYS A 145 -12.36 -5.61 10.78
C LYS A 145 -12.98 -4.42 11.50
N TRP A 146 -12.14 -3.54 12.04
CA TRP A 146 -12.54 -2.31 12.72
C TRP A 146 -13.41 -2.50 13.97
N GLU A 147 -13.63 -3.73 14.46
CA GLU A 147 -14.28 -3.95 15.76
C GLU A 147 -13.42 -3.45 16.92
N GLN A 148 -12.12 -3.70 16.83
CA GLN A 148 -11.17 -3.29 17.83
C GLN A 148 -10.02 -2.55 17.16
N ILE A 149 -9.84 -1.31 17.58
CA ILE A 149 -8.76 -0.46 17.10
C ILE A 149 -7.83 -0.11 18.24
N SER A 150 -6.56 0.15 17.93
CA SER A 150 -5.64 0.83 18.84
C SER A 150 -5.42 2.27 18.39
N MET A 151 -5.26 3.16 19.36
CA MET A 151 -4.97 4.57 19.14
C MET A 151 -3.75 4.97 19.97
N ASP A 152 -2.86 5.76 19.36
CA ASP A 152 -1.65 6.25 20.01
C ASP A 152 -1.24 7.61 19.42
N PHE A 153 -0.36 8.34 20.10
CA PHE A 153 0.19 9.60 19.64
C PHE A 153 1.71 9.56 19.54
N ILE A 154 2.23 9.96 18.38
CA ILE A 154 3.63 10.33 18.23
C ILE A 154 3.70 11.84 18.47
N THR A 155 4.18 12.24 19.65
CA THR A 155 4.24 13.65 20.09
C THR A 155 5.64 14.23 19.94
N LYS A 156 5.77 15.54 20.18
CA LYS A 156 7.05 16.27 20.20
C LYS A 156 7.81 16.20 18.88
N LEU A 157 7.09 16.09 17.77
CA LEU A 157 7.69 16.18 16.44
C LEU A 157 8.08 17.64 16.15
N PRO A 158 9.06 17.86 15.26
CA PRO A 158 9.38 19.20 14.79
C PRO A 158 8.12 19.91 14.26
N LYS A 159 7.86 21.12 14.74
CA LYS A 159 6.68 21.88 14.32
C LYS A 159 6.68 22.14 12.82
N THR A 160 5.57 21.85 12.18
CA THR A 160 5.39 22.10 10.75
C THR A 160 4.91 23.53 10.48
N ALA A 161 4.85 23.93 9.20
CA ALA A 161 4.34 25.25 8.81
C ALA A 161 2.87 25.46 9.20
N SER A 162 2.06 24.39 9.27
CA SER A 162 0.68 24.43 9.76
C SER A 162 0.60 24.49 11.31
N GLY A 163 1.75 24.34 11.98
CA GLY A 163 1.89 24.29 13.43
C GLY A 163 1.53 22.95 14.04
N CYS A 164 1.48 21.87 13.25
CA CYS A 164 1.30 20.50 13.75
C CYS A 164 2.61 19.99 14.36
N ASP A 165 2.51 19.25 15.46
CA ASP A 165 3.65 18.69 16.21
C ASP A 165 3.41 17.26 16.67
N THR A 166 2.27 16.69 16.29
CA THR A 166 1.83 15.38 16.75
C THR A 166 1.15 14.61 15.61
N ILE A 167 1.41 13.30 15.52
CA ILE A 167 0.67 12.36 14.68
C ILE A 167 -0.22 11.51 15.57
N TRP A 168 -1.51 11.46 15.22
CA TRP A 168 -2.44 10.50 15.79
C TRP A 168 -2.47 9.24 14.94
N VAL A 169 -2.04 8.14 15.54
CA VAL A 169 -1.94 6.82 14.93
C VAL A 169 -3.17 5.99 15.32
N ILE A 170 -3.92 5.51 14.34
CA ILE A 170 -5.12 4.69 14.55
C ILE A 170 -4.97 3.42 13.73
N VAL A 171 -5.05 2.25 14.37
CA VAL A 171 -4.75 0.96 13.72
C VAL A 171 -5.84 -0.06 13.99
N ASP A 172 -6.34 -0.70 12.93
CA ASP A 172 -7.20 -1.87 13.04
C ASP A 172 -6.42 -3.08 13.58
N ARG A 173 -6.92 -3.70 14.65
CA ARG A 173 -6.21 -4.83 15.27
C ARG A 173 -6.23 -6.09 14.42
N LEU A 174 -7.25 -6.27 13.57
CA LEU A 174 -7.37 -7.45 12.73
C LEU A 174 -6.51 -7.33 11.46
N MET A 175 -6.88 -6.42 10.56
CA MET A 175 -6.27 -6.25 9.24
C MET A 175 -4.98 -5.42 9.26
N LYS A 176 -4.62 -4.82 10.41
CA LYS A 176 -3.44 -3.96 10.58
C LYS A 176 -3.49 -2.67 9.75
N SER A 177 -4.64 -2.34 9.15
CA SER A 177 -4.85 -1.09 8.40
C SER A 177 -4.70 0.09 9.34
N ALA A 178 -3.97 1.13 8.93
CA ALA A 178 -3.67 2.29 9.75
C ALA A 178 -4.12 3.60 9.10
N HIS A 179 -4.52 4.55 9.93
CA HIS A 179 -4.73 5.94 9.58
C HIS A 179 -3.80 6.82 10.41
N PHE A 180 -3.15 7.78 9.76
CA PHE A 180 -2.22 8.72 10.39
C PHE A 180 -2.74 10.14 10.21
N GLN A 181 -3.12 10.79 11.30
CA GLN A 181 -3.69 12.14 11.27
C GLN A 181 -2.75 13.16 11.87
N THR A 182 -2.56 14.29 11.20
CA THR A 182 -1.82 15.42 11.76
C THR A 182 -2.67 16.18 12.74
N ILE A 183 -2.13 16.39 13.95
CA ILE A 183 -2.77 17.15 15.01
C ILE A 183 -1.74 18.04 15.72
N LYS A 184 -2.25 18.93 16.56
CA LYS A 184 -1.47 19.70 17.52
C LYS A 184 -1.64 19.11 18.90
N GLU A 185 -0.60 19.12 19.72
CA GLU A 185 -0.69 18.70 21.12
C GLU A 185 -1.72 19.54 21.88
N THR A 186 -1.87 20.81 21.50
CA THR A 186 -2.84 21.75 22.05
C THR A 186 -4.26 21.62 21.48
N ASP A 187 -4.50 20.68 20.56
CA ASP A 187 -5.83 20.51 19.97
C ASP A 187 -6.85 20.06 21.04
N LYS A 188 -7.99 20.75 21.07
CA LYS A 188 -9.05 20.43 22.03
C LYS A 188 -9.72 19.09 21.69
N PRO A 189 -10.27 18.37 22.69
CA PRO A 189 -10.95 17.08 22.48
C PRO A 189 -12.07 17.14 21.43
N GLU A 190 -12.78 18.26 21.27
CA GLU A 190 -13.85 18.41 20.27
C GLU A 190 -13.32 18.29 18.83
N LYS A 191 -12.09 18.78 18.58
CA LYS A 191 -11.45 18.65 17.26
C LYS A 191 -11.05 17.20 17.00
N LEU A 192 -10.49 16.52 18.00
CA LEU A 192 -10.14 15.09 17.91
C LEU A 192 -11.38 14.24 17.63
N THR A 193 -12.48 14.50 18.32
CA THR A 193 -13.76 13.83 18.07
C THR A 193 -14.24 14.02 16.65
N ARG A 194 -14.16 15.24 16.11
CA ARG A 194 -14.57 15.50 14.72
C ARG A 194 -13.69 14.74 13.72
N ILE A 195 -12.38 14.66 13.98
CA ILE A 195 -11.45 13.87 13.15
C ILE A 195 -11.80 12.38 13.25
N CYS A 196 -12.00 11.83 14.45
CA CYS A 196 -12.37 10.43 14.65
C CYS A 196 -13.70 10.07 13.94
N LEU A 197 -14.72 10.91 14.09
CA LEU A 197 -16.00 10.70 13.42
C LEU A 197 -15.86 10.72 11.89
N LYS A 198 -15.12 11.68 11.36
CA LYS A 198 -14.92 11.84 9.92
C LYS A 198 -14.07 10.72 9.34
N GLU A 199 -12.95 10.39 9.97
CA GLU A 199 -11.93 9.54 9.35
C GLU A 199 -12.09 8.07 9.72
N ILE A 200 -12.66 7.76 10.88
CA ILE A 200 -12.85 6.38 11.35
C ILE A 200 -14.32 5.99 11.25
N VAL A 201 -15.20 6.66 11.99
CA VAL A 201 -16.60 6.22 12.12
C VAL A 201 -17.34 6.29 10.78
N SER A 202 -17.14 7.35 10.00
CA SER A 202 -17.82 7.48 8.71
C SER A 202 -17.34 6.49 7.64
N ARG A 203 -16.09 5.99 7.78
CA ARG A 203 -15.47 5.09 6.80
C ARG A 203 -15.65 3.62 7.15
N HIS A 204 -15.56 3.29 8.44
CA HIS A 204 -15.44 1.91 8.92
C HIS A 204 -16.54 1.51 9.91
N GLY A 205 -17.36 2.47 10.35
CA GLY A 205 -18.35 2.25 11.40
C GLY A 205 -17.79 2.49 12.81
N VAL A 206 -18.65 2.31 13.81
CA VAL A 206 -18.30 2.52 15.21
C VAL A 206 -17.57 1.29 15.74
N PRO A 207 -16.33 1.42 16.27
CA PRO A 207 -15.62 0.30 16.87
C PRO A 207 -16.31 -0.15 18.16
N ILE A 208 -16.28 -1.46 18.40
CA ILE A 208 -16.78 -2.08 19.64
C ILE A 208 -15.84 -1.73 20.80
N SER A 209 -14.53 -1.71 20.56
CA SER A 209 -13.57 -1.27 21.57
C SER A 209 -12.36 -0.53 21.01
N ILE A 210 -11.84 0.40 21.81
CA ILE A 210 -10.63 1.15 21.50
C ILE A 210 -9.62 0.90 22.60
N ILE A 211 -8.44 0.42 22.22
CA ILE A 211 -7.27 0.37 23.08
C ILE A 211 -6.52 1.69 22.90
N TYR A 212 -6.19 2.35 23.99
CA TYR A 212 -5.44 3.61 23.95
C TYR A 212 -4.49 3.71 25.15
N ASP A 213 -3.51 4.59 25.06
CA ASP A 213 -2.55 4.84 26.13
C ASP A 213 -3.13 5.76 27.24
N ARG A 214 -2.33 6.16 28.22
CA ARG A 214 -2.81 7.06 29.29
C ARG A 214 -2.70 8.53 28.93
N ASP A 215 -2.70 8.89 27.64
CA ASP A 215 -2.64 10.28 27.24
C ASP A 215 -3.87 11.05 27.76
N SER A 216 -3.60 12.20 28.38
CA SER A 216 -4.61 13.05 29.00
C SER A 216 -5.77 13.39 28.05
N ARG A 217 -5.50 13.49 26.73
CA ARG A 217 -6.48 13.77 25.68
C ARG A 217 -7.54 12.67 25.55
N PHE A 218 -7.15 11.41 25.74
CA PHE A 218 -8.08 10.28 25.73
C PHE A 218 -8.76 10.05 27.09
N THR A 219 -8.14 10.51 28.18
CA THR A 219 -8.75 10.40 29.53
C THR A 219 -9.80 11.48 29.83
N ALA A 220 -9.92 12.49 28.96
CA ALA A 220 -10.87 13.58 29.09
C ALA A 220 -12.31 13.09 29.22
N GLN A 221 -13.09 13.70 30.13
CA GLN A 221 -14.46 13.28 30.41
C GLN A 221 -15.34 13.31 29.15
N PHE A 222 -15.13 14.29 28.27
CA PHE A 222 -15.82 14.39 26.99
C PHE A 222 -15.59 13.16 26.10
N TRP A 223 -14.34 12.69 25.98
CA TRP A 223 -13.99 11.50 25.18
C TRP A 223 -14.68 10.24 25.71
N LYS A 224 -14.68 10.06 27.05
CA LYS A 224 -15.39 8.96 27.71
C LYS A 224 -16.89 9.02 27.47
N SER A 225 -17.50 10.20 27.60
CA SER A 225 -18.93 10.40 27.35
C SER A 225 -19.31 10.12 25.89
N LEU A 226 -18.50 10.57 24.93
CA LEU A 226 -18.71 10.30 23.51
C LEU A 226 -18.72 8.80 23.22
N HIS A 227 -17.67 8.08 23.61
CA HIS A 227 -17.57 6.65 23.30
C HIS A 227 -18.61 5.83 24.06
N LYS A 228 -18.99 6.25 25.28
CA LYS A 228 -20.15 5.68 25.98
C LYS A 228 -21.45 5.86 25.18
N ALA A 229 -21.67 7.04 24.60
CA ALA A 229 -22.85 7.31 23.78
C ALA A 229 -22.85 6.53 22.45
N LEU A 230 -21.67 6.29 21.87
CA LEU A 230 -21.49 5.46 20.68
C LEU A 230 -21.56 3.95 20.98
N GLY A 231 -21.58 3.54 22.25
CA GLY A 231 -21.53 2.14 22.65
C GLY A 231 -20.14 1.49 22.54
N THR A 232 -19.09 2.30 22.39
CA THR A 232 -17.69 1.84 22.31
C THR A 232 -17.10 1.66 23.71
N ARG A 233 -16.47 0.50 23.96
CA ARG A 233 -15.70 0.25 25.18
C ARG A 233 -14.29 0.84 25.05
N LEU A 234 -13.86 1.54 26.10
CA LEU A 234 -12.53 2.16 26.18
C LEU A 234 -11.62 1.31 27.08
N ASP A 235 -10.61 0.69 26.49
CA ASP A 235 -9.67 -0.21 27.16
C ASP A 235 -8.30 0.49 27.30
N MET A 236 -7.94 0.96 28.51
CA MET A 236 -6.64 1.62 28.74
C MET A 236 -5.49 0.61 28.77
N SER A 237 -4.39 0.91 28.07
CA SER A 237 -3.15 0.15 28.21
C SER A 237 -2.50 0.41 29.58
N THR A 238 -1.82 -0.60 30.13
CA THR A 238 -1.21 -0.52 31.46
C THR A 238 0.15 0.18 31.38
N ALA A 239 0.32 1.26 32.17
CA ALA A 239 1.48 2.17 32.15
C ALA A 239 2.86 1.52 32.38
N TYR A 240 2.89 0.26 32.83
CA TYR A 240 4.12 -0.49 33.12
C TYR A 240 4.13 -1.90 32.52
N ASN A 241 3.19 -2.22 31.62
CA ASN A 241 3.24 -3.48 30.89
C ASN A 241 3.21 -3.23 29.38
N PRO A 242 4.38 -2.90 28.77
CA PRO A 242 4.62 -2.82 27.33
C PRO A 242 4.06 -3.96 26.47
N GLN A 243 3.66 -5.06 27.10
CA GLN A 243 3.25 -6.31 26.50
C GLN A 243 1.83 -6.29 25.91
N THR A 244 0.94 -5.42 26.35
CA THR A 244 -0.48 -5.48 25.92
C THR A 244 -0.74 -4.87 24.55
N ASP A 245 0.14 -3.99 24.05
CA ASP A 245 0.03 -3.41 22.71
C ASP A 245 1.36 -3.42 21.94
N GLY A 246 1.98 -4.59 21.86
CA GLY A 246 3.15 -4.80 20.99
C GLY A 246 2.85 -4.61 19.51
N GLN A 247 1.56 -4.54 19.12
CA GLN A 247 1.15 -4.25 17.76
C GLN A 247 1.31 -2.78 17.43
N SER A 248 0.71 -1.87 18.21
CA SER A 248 0.84 -0.43 17.95
C SER A 248 2.29 0.01 17.96
N LYS A 249 3.10 -0.50 18.88
CA LYS A 249 4.55 -0.22 18.95
C LYS A 249 5.29 -0.57 17.66
N ARG A 250 4.99 -1.73 17.07
CA ARG A 250 5.59 -2.12 15.78
C ARG A 250 5.13 -1.21 14.64
N THR A 251 3.86 -0.80 14.65
CA THR A 251 3.33 0.15 13.66
C THR A 251 3.97 1.52 13.80
N ILE A 252 4.09 2.04 15.03
CA ILE A 252 4.74 3.33 15.33
C ILE A 252 6.20 3.29 14.91
N GLN A 253 6.95 2.25 15.27
CA GLN A 253 8.34 2.10 14.82
C GLN A 253 8.44 2.09 13.30
N THR A 254 7.56 1.34 12.62
CA THR A 254 7.54 1.30 11.15
C THR A 254 7.25 2.69 10.57
N LEU A 255 6.31 3.43 11.17
CA LEU A 255 5.97 4.79 10.77
C LEU A 255 7.14 5.76 10.99
N GLU A 256 7.81 5.71 12.14
CA GLU A 256 8.99 6.53 12.45
C GLU A 256 10.12 6.24 11.45
N ASP A 257 10.40 4.97 11.18
CA ASP A 257 11.41 4.56 10.20
C ASP A 257 11.08 5.13 8.80
N MET A 258 9.82 4.99 8.37
CA MET A 258 9.36 5.49 7.07
C MET A 258 9.44 7.02 6.97
N LEU A 259 9.05 7.75 8.02
CA LEU A 259 9.12 9.21 8.06
C LEU A 259 10.56 9.69 8.04
N GLN A 260 11.45 9.07 8.82
CA GLN A 260 12.86 9.44 8.84
C GLN A 260 13.51 9.17 7.47
N ALA A 261 13.19 8.05 6.82
CA ALA A 261 13.65 7.76 5.47
C ALA A 261 13.14 8.79 4.45
N CYS A 262 11.86 9.16 4.50
CA CYS A 262 11.29 10.20 3.64
C CYS A 262 11.97 11.56 3.81
N VAL A 263 12.27 11.96 5.06
CA VAL A 263 12.95 13.23 5.33
C VAL A 263 14.39 13.21 4.81
N ILE A 264 15.10 12.08 4.91
CA ILE A 264 16.47 11.94 4.39
C ILE A 264 16.49 11.97 2.87
N ASP A 265 15.62 11.23 2.19
CA ASP A 265 15.69 11.04 0.74
C ASP A 265 14.90 12.09 -0.06
N PHE A 266 13.83 12.65 0.50
CA PHE A 266 12.93 13.57 -0.20
C PHE A 266 12.88 14.98 0.39
N GLY A 267 13.55 15.23 1.53
CA GLY A 267 13.50 16.52 2.23
C GLY A 267 12.09 16.84 2.75
N ASN A 268 11.72 18.12 2.78
CA ASN A 268 10.40 18.63 3.18
C ASN A 268 9.95 18.29 4.62
N SER A 269 8.78 18.81 4.99
CA SER A 269 8.15 18.53 6.28
C SER A 269 7.59 17.11 6.32
N TRP A 270 7.71 16.43 7.46
CA TRP A 270 7.12 15.11 7.71
C TRP A 270 5.61 15.08 7.44
N GLU A 271 4.90 16.20 7.66
CA GLU A 271 3.46 16.31 7.40
C GLU A 271 3.12 16.16 5.91
N THR A 272 4.00 16.61 5.01
CA THR A 272 3.78 16.50 3.56
C THR A 272 3.90 15.06 3.06
N HIS A 273 4.67 14.24 3.76
CA HIS A 273 4.89 12.83 3.40
C HIS A 273 3.86 11.90 4.02
N LEU A 274 3.15 12.34 5.07
CA LEU A 274 2.28 11.48 5.85
C LEU A 274 1.22 10.72 5.01
N PRO A 275 0.54 11.33 4.03
CA PRO A 275 -0.41 10.61 3.18
C PRO A 275 0.25 9.49 2.34
N LEU A 276 1.46 9.73 1.83
CA LEU A 276 2.19 8.72 1.05
C LEU A 276 2.77 7.64 1.94
N VAL A 277 3.14 7.97 3.18
CA VAL A 277 3.57 6.99 4.19
C VAL A 277 2.41 6.11 4.62
N GLU A 278 1.21 6.67 4.87
CA GLU A 278 -0.01 5.89 5.13
C GLU A 278 -0.32 4.94 3.96
N PHE A 279 -0.27 5.46 2.74
CA PHE A 279 -0.46 4.66 1.53
C PHE A 279 0.56 3.51 1.45
N SER A 280 1.84 3.82 1.61
CA SER A 280 2.93 2.84 1.50
C SER A 280 2.82 1.76 2.59
N TYR A 281 2.49 2.16 3.82
CA TYR A 281 2.30 1.24 4.94
C TYR A 281 1.13 0.27 4.67
N ASN A 282 -0.03 0.80 4.28
CA ASN A 282 -1.23 -0.01 4.05
C ASN A 282 -1.13 -0.91 2.82
N ASN A 283 -0.29 -0.57 1.83
CA ASN A 283 -0.08 -1.39 0.63
C ASN A 283 1.14 -2.31 0.71
N SER A 284 1.94 -2.22 1.77
CA SER A 284 3.09 -3.11 1.98
C SER A 284 2.67 -4.45 2.57
N TYR A 285 3.34 -5.53 2.17
CA TYR A 285 3.13 -6.84 2.76
C TYR A 285 3.37 -6.90 4.28
N HIS A 286 2.44 -7.51 5.02
CA HIS A 286 2.55 -7.75 6.45
C HIS A 286 2.58 -9.26 6.75
N THR A 287 3.71 -9.75 7.28
CA THR A 287 3.92 -11.18 7.57
C THR A 287 2.90 -11.76 8.54
N SER A 288 2.40 -10.97 9.49
CA SER A 288 1.43 -11.44 10.50
C SER A 288 0.05 -11.75 9.93
N ILE A 289 -0.33 -11.11 8.81
CA ILE A 289 -1.63 -11.31 8.15
C ILE A 289 -1.49 -12.04 6.81
N GLY A 290 -0.27 -12.16 6.28
CA GLY A 290 -0.01 -12.85 5.02
C GLY A 290 -0.42 -12.06 3.77
N ALA A 291 -0.75 -10.78 3.90
CA ALA A 291 -1.22 -9.89 2.83
C ALA A 291 -0.85 -8.44 3.15
N ALA A 292 -1.13 -7.51 2.23
CA ALA A 292 -1.12 -6.09 2.54
C ALA A 292 -2.38 -5.71 3.35
N PRO A 293 -2.31 -4.78 4.33
CA PRO A 293 -3.49 -4.33 5.07
C PRO A 293 -4.66 -3.85 4.19
N PHE A 294 -4.35 -3.15 3.11
CA PHE A 294 -5.34 -2.69 2.13
C PHE A 294 -6.05 -3.85 1.43
N GLU A 295 -5.28 -4.84 0.98
CA GLU A 295 -5.81 -6.05 0.34
C GLU A 295 -6.71 -6.82 1.31
N ALA A 296 -6.26 -7.01 2.54
CA ALA A 296 -7.04 -7.70 3.57
C ALA A 296 -8.33 -6.94 3.93
N LEU A 297 -8.30 -5.60 3.88
CA LEU A 297 -9.45 -4.76 4.23
C LEU A 297 -10.53 -4.73 3.15
N TYR A 298 -10.13 -4.59 1.88
CA TYR A 298 -11.02 -4.35 0.74
C TYR A 298 -11.23 -5.57 -0.16
N GLY A 299 -10.41 -6.62 -0.03
CA GLY A 299 -10.49 -7.82 -0.84
C GLY A 299 -10.01 -7.64 -2.29
N TRP A 300 -9.29 -6.55 -2.59
CA TRP A 300 -8.73 -6.29 -3.91
C TRP A 300 -7.29 -5.80 -3.81
N PHE A 301 -6.46 -6.25 -4.75
CA PHE A 301 -5.09 -5.79 -4.89
C PHE A 301 -5.10 -4.40 -5.50
N LEU A 302 -4.54 -3.41 -4.80
CA LEU A 302 -4.19 -2.16 -5.45
C LEU A 302 -2.94 -2.42 -6.28
N LEU A 303 -3.02 -2.24 -7.59
CA LEU A 303 -1.81 -2.24 -8.41
C LEU A 303 -0.91 -1.14 -7.86
N PHE A 304 0.24 -1.54 -7.31
CA PHE A 304 1.30 -0.64 -6.91
C PHE A 304 1.55 0.32 -8.08
N LEU A 305 1.46 1.64 -7.89
CA LEU A 305 1.79 2.57 -8.98
C LEU A 305 3.26 2.43 -9.44
N GLY A 306 4.10 1.75 -8.64
CA GLY A 306 5.45 1.30 -8.99
C GLY A 306 5.52 0.07 -9.92
N THR A 307 4.43 -0.66 -10.18
CA THR A 307 4.34 -1.52 -11.37
C THR A 307 3.92 -0.68 -12.58
N ILE A 308 4.81 0.25 -12.96
CA ILE A 308 4.75 1.09 -14.17
C ILE A 308 4.55 0.26 -15.45
N PHE A 309 4.79 -1.05 -15.38
CA PHE A 309 4.66 -1.95 -16.50
C PHE A 309 3.22 -2.37 -16.81
N HIS A 310 2.24 -2.19 -15.92
CA HIS A 310 0.85 -2.64 -16.17
C HIS A 310 -0.11 -1.55 -16.68
N ARG A 311 0.39 -0.52 -17.37
CA ARG A 311 -0.46 0.45 -18.09
C ARG A 311 -0.95 -0.11 -19.45
N ASP A 312 -1.64 -1.24 -19.40
CA ASP A 312 -2.69 -1.57 -20.36
C ASP A 312 -3.92 -1.92 -19.54
N PHE A 313 -4.82 -0.94 -19.37
CA PHE A 313 -6.12 -1.14 -18.77
C PHE A 313 -6.95 -2.08 -19.65
N LYS A 314 -6.87 -3.38 -19.38
CA LYS A 314 -7.93 -4.34 -19.72
C LYS A 314 -8.45 -4.92 -18.42
N TRP A 315 -9.66 -4.48 -18.06
CA TRP A 315 -10.47 -5.11 -17.03
C TRP A 315 -10.63 -6.60 -17.36
N CYS A 316 -10.05 -7.47 -16.55
CA CYS A 316 -10.39 -8.89 -16.57
C CYS A 316 -10.60 -9.32 -15.13
N PHE A 317 -11.86 -9.30 -14.70
CA PHE A 317 -12.30 -9.93 -13.47
C PHE A 317 -12.10 -11.45 -13.59
N ARG A 318 -11.33 -12.02 -12.68
CA ARG A 318 -11.51 -13.42 -12.25
C ARG A 318 -10.87 -13.64 -10.89
N TYR A 319 -11.70 -13.70 -9.86
CA TYR A 319 -11.37 -14.46 -8.66
C TYR A 319 -12.54 -15.40 -8.38
N ASP A 320 -12.24 -16.69 -8.46
CA ASP A 320 -13.14 -17.77 -8.07
C ASP A 320 -12.84 -18.04 -6.58
N PHE A 321 -13.61 -17.44 -5.68
CA PHE A 321 -13.64 -17.85 -4.27
C PHE A 321 -14.72 -18.92 -4.15
N ARG A 322 -14.32 -20.20 -4.13
CA ARG A 322 -15.22 -21.26 -3.69
C ARG A 322 -15.35 -21.20 -2.18
N LEU A 323 -16.34 -20.48 -1.69
CA LEU A 323 -16.96 -20.81 -0.42
C LEU A 323 -17.91 -22.00 -0.68
N PRO A 324 -17.86 -23.08 0.12
CA PRO A 324 -18.83 -24.16 0.00
C PRO A 324 -20.19 -23.63 0.45
N PHE A 325 -21.26 -24.13 -0.17
CA PHE A 325 -22.66 -23.75 0.05
C PHE A 325 -23.14 -22.51 -0.72
N ILE A 326 -23.46 -22.73 -2.01
CA ILE A 326 -24.76 -22.49 -2.66
C ILE A 326 -24.70 -23.20 -4.03
N HIS A 327 -25.67 -24.05 -4.33
CA HIS A 327 -25.76 -24.78 -5.58
C HIS A 327 -26.41 -23.92 -6.68
N SER A 328 -25.70 -23.80 -7.80
CA SER A 328 -26.16 -23.54 -9.19
C SER A 328 -25.64 -22.24 -9.82
N PRO A 329 -24.96 -22.30 -10.99
CA PRO A 329 -24.47 -21.14 -11.73
C PRO A 329 -25.52 -20.61 -12.72
N MET A 330 -25.81 -19.32 -12.68
CA MET A 330 -26.46 -18.62 -13.80
C MET A 330 -25.42 -17.71 -14.45
N SER A 331 -25.01 -18.07 -15.67
CA SER A 331 -24.07 -17.28 -16.48
C SER A 331 -24.86 -16.48 -17.50
N MET A 332 -24.66 -15.16 -17.53
CA MET A 332 -25.20 -14.29 -18.57
C MET A 332 -24.03 -13.71 -19.36
N ILE A 333 -23.84 -14.25 -20.58
CA ILE A 333 -22.81 -13.80 -21.53
C ILE A 333 -23.47 -12.74 -22.43
N ILE A 334 -23.01 -11.49 -22.36
CA ILE A 334 -23.33 -10.47 -23.37
C ILE A 334 -22.12 -10.38 -24.31
N PRO A 335 -22.22 -10.76 -25.59
CA PRO A 335 -21.08 -10.75 -26.49
C PRO A 335 -20.65 -9.33 -26.86
N TRP A 336 -19.34 -9.08 -26.71
CA TRP A 336 -18.63 -7.90 -27.18
C TRP A 336 -18.56 -7.95 -28.72
N ASN A 337 -19.40 -7.17 -29.41
CA ASN A 337 -19.50 -7.23 -30.88
C ASN A 337 -18.51 -6.23 -31.55
N ASP A 338 -17.78 -6.69 -32.56
CA ASP A 338 -16.71 -5.98 -33.29
C ASP A 338 -17.11 -4.63 -33.89
N ASN A 339 -18.41 -4.37 -34.04
CA ASN A 339 -18.95 -3.10 -34.54
C ASN A 339 -18.78 -1.92 -33.57
N LEU A 340 -18.63 -2.16 -32.26
CA LEU A 340 -18.30 -1.11 -31.29
C LEU A 340 -16.81 -0.72 -31.33
N ARG A 341 -15.95 -1.67 -31.69
CA ARG A 341 -14.50 -1.47 -31.80
C ARG A 341 -14.12 -0.51 -32.94
N LYS A 342 -14.82 -0.62 -34.08
CA LYS A 342 -14.60 0.27 -35.24
C LYS A 342 -15.07 1.71 -35.01
N ARG A 343 -16.10 1.94 -34.18
CA ARG A 343 -16.63 3.28 -33.92
C ARG A 343 -15.78 4.11 -32.96
N VAL A 344 -15.06 3.45 -32.04
CA VAL A 344 -14.13 4.12 -31.11
C VAL A 344 -12.80 4.49 -31.79
N GLN A 345 -12.34 3.70 -32.78
CA GLN A 345 -11.10 3.98 -33.53
C GLN A 345 -11.20 5.14 -34.54
N GLN A 346 -12.40 5.67 -34.81
CA GLN A 346 -12.62 6.76 -35.79
C GLN A 346 -12.85 8.15 -35.16
N GLY A 347 -12.61 8.32 -33.86
CA GLY A 347 -12.48 9.66 -33.26
C GLY A 347 -13.78 10.48 -33.11
N TRP A 348 -14.92 9.84 -32.85
CA TRP A 348 -16.17 10.54 -32.54
C TRP A 348 -16.30 10.80 -31.03
N SER A 349 -16.45 12.06 -30.64
CA SER A 349 -16.76 12.47 -29.26
C SER A 349 -18.21 12.10 -28.91
N LEU A 350 -18.41 11.22 -27.91
CA LEU A 350 -19.75 10.98 -27.36
C LEU A 350 -20.16 12.13 -26.43
N GLN A 351 -20.90 13.10 -26.97
CA GLN A 351 -21.85 13.91 -26.20
C GLN A 351 -23.24 13.29 -26.35
N LEU A 352 -23.82 12.90 -25.21
CA LEU A 352 -25.24 12.68 -24.88
C LEU A 352 -26.03 11.57 -25.59
N ALA A 353 -26.58 10.68 -24.76
CA ALA A 353 -27.96 10.20 -24.88
C ALA A 353 -28.51 9.85 -23.48
N LEU A 354 -29.09 10.84 -22.80
CA LEU A 354 -30.11 10.70 -21.78
C LEU A 354 -31.46 10.58 -22.50
N SER A 355 -32.08 9.39 -22.51
CA SER A 355 -33.48 9.08 -22.92
C SER A 355 -33.55 7.56 -23.14
N LEU A 356 -34.19 6.69 -22.37
CA LEU A 356 -35.60 6.62 -21.90
C LEU A 356 -35.76 5.36 -20.96
N PRO A 357 -36.94 5.10 -20.36
CA PRO A 357 -37.13 4.60 -18.99
C PRO A 357 -37.64 3.15 -18.88
N HIS A 358 -37.63 2.62 -17.64
CA HIS A 358 -38.34 1.42 -17.12
C HIS A 358 -37.97 0.08 -17.78
N VAL A 359 -37.64 -0.99 -17.05
CA VAL A 359 -38.55 -1.79 -16.22
C VAL A 359 -37.77 -2.53 -15.14
N ILE A 360 -38.25 -2.39 -13.90
CA ILE A 360 -38.01 -3.31 -12.77
C ILE A 360 -38.95 -4.49 -12.96
N VAL A 361 -38.45 -5.73 -12.94
CA VAL A 361 -39.17 -6.89 -12.36
C VAL A 361 -38.12 -7.86 -11.78
N CYS A 362 -38.21 -8.09 -10.47
CA CYS A 362 -37.59 -9.23 -9.78
C CYS A 362 -38.32 -10.53 -10.12
N VAL A 363 -37.58 -11.61 -10.35
CA VAL A 363 -37.82 -12.94 -9.75
C VAL A 363 -36.46 -13.55 -9.44
#